data_AF-D6RMD3-F1
#
_entry.id   AF-D6RMD3-F1
#
_cell.length_a   1.000
_cell.length_b   1.000
_cell.length_c   1.000
_cell.angle_alpha   90.00
_cell.angle_beta   90.00
_cell.angle_gamma   90.00
#
_symmetry.space_group_name_H-M   'P 1'
#
loop_
_entity.id
_entity.type
_entity.pdbx_description
1 polymer ?
#
loop_
_entity_poly.entity_id
_entity_poly.type
_entity_poly.pdbx_seq_one_letter_code
_entity_poly.pdbx_strand_id
1 'polypeptide(L)'
;MTSLKITSQLDPAQGAHPTVVSSLSVPALPSDSCSVYLYYTFPPLLFVDAHELALRSQQYTLVGLRGRGSRELEKPVHALPLDEGDVEVLVRLEDPTAPEVHLPIHVRYAAPAKTQDGYLTQEFEAPRALVWCQGDISGKSPSILSLSYV
;
A
#
# COMPACT_ATOMS: atom_id res chain seq x y z
N MET A 1 16.58 12.26 17.92
CA MET A 1 16.29 10.99 17.22
C MET A 1 15.30 11.32 16.12
N THR A 2 15.70 11.22 14.85
CA THR A 2 14.82 11.43 13.70
C THR A 2 13.98 10.17 13.51
N SER A 3 12.65 10.29 13.60
CA SER A 3 11.72 9.20 13.35
C SER A 3 11.39 9.11 11.86
N LEU A 4 11.07 7.91 11.39
CA LEU A 4 10.49 7.68 10.06
C LEU A 4 9.18 8.47 9.95
N LYS A 5 9.06 9.31 8.91
CA LYS A 5 7.83 10.04 8.61
C LYS A 5 7.37 9.73 7.20
N ILE A 6 6.06 9.63 7.05
CA ILE A 6 5.40 9.45 5.76
C ILE A 6 4.23 10.44 5.67
N THR A 7 4.10 11.04 4.49
CA THR A 7 2.94 11.85 4.12
C THR A 7 2.46 11.38 2.76
N SER A 8 1.15 11.25 2.59
CA SER A 8 0.57 10.72 1.36
C SER A 8 -0.62 11.54 0.90
N GLN A 9 -0.80 11.58 -0.42
CA GLN A 9 -1.94 12.22 -1.08
C GLN A 9 -2.34 11.41 -2.31
N LEU A 10 -3.54 11.70 -2.83
CA LEU A 10 -4.01 11.16 -4.10
C LEU A 10 -3.76 12.17 -5.22
N ASP A 11 -3.26 11.70 -6.35
CA ASP A 11 -3.10 12.50 -7.57
C ASP A 11 -3.55 11.72 -8.82
N PRO A 12 -4.63 12.15 -9.52
CA PRO A 12 -5.61 13.13 -9.04
C PRO A 12 -6.41 12.60 -7.84
N ALA A 13 -7.01 13.48 -7.04
CA ALA A 13 -7.86 13.08 -5.90
C ALA A 13 -9.27 12.57 -6.31
N GLN A 14 -9.57 12.59 -7.60
CA GLN A 14 -10.88 12.21 -8.15
C GLN A 14 -10.71 11.46 -9.47
N GLY A 15 -11.64 10.56 -9.77
CA GLY A 15 -11.62 9.70 -10.95
C GLY A 15 -11.32 8.24 -10.61
N ALA A 16 -11.20 7.41 -11.65
CA ALA A 16 -11.10 5.96 -11.49
C ALA A 16 -9.65 5.43 -11.40
N HIS A 17 -8.65 6.27 -11.69
CA HIS A 17 -7.24 5.86 -11.77
C HIS A 17 -6.32 6.81 -10.99
N PRO A 18 -6.55 7.03 -9.69
CA PRO A 18 -5.68 7.90 -8.91
C PRO A 18 -4.37 7.20 -8.56
N THR A 19 -3.33 7.97 -8.25
CA THR A 19 -2.07 7.46 -7.72
C THR A 19 -1.91 7.90 -6.27
N VAL A 20 -1.57 6.98 -5.37
CA VAL A 20 -1.13 7.34 -4.02
C VAL A 20 0.32 7.78 -4.11
N VAL A 21 0.56 9.07 -3.96
CA VAL A 21 1.90 9.67 -3.93
C VAL A 21 2.31 9.78 -2.47
N SER A 22 3.39 9.11 -2.10
CA SER A 22 3.90 9.06 -0.72
C SER A 22 5.32 9.64 -0.65
N SER A 23 5.51 10.67 0.16
CA SER A 23 6.83 11.23 0.46
C SER A 23 7.32 10.67 1.80
N LEU A 24 8.58 10.24 1.84
CA LEU A 24 9.19 9.66 3.02
C LEU A 24 10.35 10.53 3.51
N SER A 25 10.45 10.65 4.84
CA SER A 25 11.67 11.08 5.51
C SER A 25 12.18 9.89 6.33
N VAL A 26 13.13 9.17 5.75
CA VAL A 26 13.73 7.99 6.37
C VAL A 26 14.98 8.43 7.14
N PRO A 27 15.11 8.13 8.44
CA PRO A 27 16.37 8.34 9.15
C PRO A 27 17.46 7.42 8.58
N ALA A 28 18.73 7.67 8.95
CA ALA A 28 19.80 6.73 8.61
C ALA A 28 19.43 5.32 9.07
N LEU A 29 19.47 4.37 8.13
CA LEU A 29 19.11 2.99 8.43
C LEU A 29 20.12 2.38 9.42
N PRO A 30 19.67 1.52 10.34
CA PRO A 30 20.56 0.90 11.32
C PRO A 30 21.69 0.05 10.72
N SER A 31 21.45 -0.57 9.57
CA SER A 31 22.41 -1.40 8.83
C SER A 31 22.03 -1.51 7.36
N ASP A 32 22.98 -1.93 6.52
CA ASP A 32 22.77 -2.20 5.08
C ASP A 32 21.82 -3.38 4.82
N SER A 33 21.58 -4.22 5.84
CA SER A 33 20.61 -5.32 5.81
C SER A 33 19.17 -4.89 6.10
N CYS A 34 18.95 -3.59 6.38
CA CYS A 34 17.62 -3.03 6.58
C CYS A 34 17.02 -2.55 5.26
N SER A 35 15.73 -2.78 5.08
CA SER A 35 14.96 -2.22 3.98
C SER A 35 13.73 -1.49 4.51
N VAL A 36 13.27 -0.49 3.76
CA VAL A 36 12.02 0.22 4.03
C VAL A 36 10.90 -0.43 3.23
N TYR A 37 9.77 -0.62 3.88
CA TYR A 37 8.57 -1.14 3.25
C TYR A 37 7.42 -0.17 3.48
N LEU A 38 6.52 -0.12 2.51
CA LEU A 38 5.25 0.56 2.61
C LEU A 38 4.13 -0.47 2.60
N TYR A 39 3.24 -0.32 3.57
CA TYR A 39 2.06 -1.16 3.75
C TYR A 39 0.79 -0.34 3.54
N TYR A 40 -0.05 -0.78 2.62
CA TYR A 40 -1.32 -0.16 2.27
C TYR A 40 -2.47 -1.11 2.58
N THR A 41 -3.58 -0.56 3.04
CA THR A 41 -4.85 -1.27 3.20
C THR A 41 -5.92 -0.50 2.44
N PHE A 42 -6.59 -1.17 1.51
CA PHE A 42 -7.60 -0.57 0.67
C PHE A 42 -8.95 -1.26 0.85
N PRO A 43 -10.05 -0.50 0.96
CA PRO A 43 -11.38 -1.07 0.95
C PRO A 43 -11.65 -1.77 -0.38
N PRO A 44 -12.59 -2.73 -0.46
CA PRO A 44 -12.83 -3.53 -1.67
C PRO A 44 -13.16 -2.74 -2.94
N LEU A 45 -13.66 -1.51 -2.81
CA LEU A 45 -13.90 -0.61 -3.94
C LEU A 45 -12.60 -0.19 -4.65
N LEU A 46 -11.47 -0.20 -3.96
CA LEU A 46 -10.17 0.16 -4.49
C LEU A 46 -9.32 -1.09 -4.70
N PHE A 47 -8.53 -1.09 -5.76
CA PHE A 47 -7.61 -2.19 -6.04
C PHE A 47 -6.32 -1.72 -6.70
N VAL A 48 -5.33 -2.59 -6.74
CA VAL A 48 -4.08 -2.39 -7.47
C VAL A 48 -3.98 -3.41 -8.60
N ASP A 49 -3.49 -2.99 -9.76
CA ASP A 49 -3.13 -3.89 -10.85
C ASP A 49 -1.68 -4.33 -10.68
N ALA A 50 -1.46 -5.61 -10.39
CA ALA A 50 -0.13 -6.17 -10.20
C ALA A 50 0.78 -6.01 -11.45
N HIS A 51 0.20 -6.00 -12.65
CA HIS A 51 0.96 -5.76 -13.88
C HIS A 51 1.43 -4.31 -13.98
N GLU A 52 0.59 -3.35 -13.59
CA GLU A 52 0.99 -1.95 -13.53
C GLU A 52 2.04 -1.71 -12.44
N LEU A 53 1.88 -2.33 -11.26
CA LEU A 53 2.88 -2.27 -10.20
C LEU A 53 4.24 -2.82 -10.66
N ALA A 54 4.26 -3.86 -11.48
CA ALA A 54 5.49 -4.42 -12.03
C ALA A 54 6.26 -3.43 -12.93
N LEU A 55 5.57 -2.47 -13.56
CA LEU A 55 6.20 -1.41 -14.36
C LEU A 55 6.93 -0.36 -13.51
N ARG A 56 6.70 -0.36 -12.18
CA ARG A 56 7.31 0.58 -11.21
C ARG A 56 8.52 -0.02 -10.49
N SER A 57 9.15 -1.05 -11.05
CA SER A 57 10.28 -1.78 -10.44
C SER A 57 11.50 -0.94 -10.09
N GLN A 58 11.60 0.29 -10.61
CA GLN A 58 12.66 1.24 -10.24
C GLN A 58 12.42 1.93 -8.90
N GLN A 59 11.16 1.98 -8.42
CA GLN A 59 10.81 2.60 -7.14
C GLN A 59 10.68 1.56 -6.03
N TYR A 60 10.07 0.41 -6.34
CA TYR A 60 9.80 -0.63 -5.36
C TYR A 60 9.63 -2.01 -5.99
N THR A 61 9.79 -3.03 -5.15
CA THR A 61 9.41 -4.42 -5.43
C THR A 61 8.11 -4.75 -4.69
N LEU A 62 7.13 -5.34 -5.38
CA LEU A 62 5.93 -5.89 -4.75
C LEU A 62 6.30 -7.18 -3.98
N VAL A 63 6.12 -7.16 -2.65
CA VAL A 63 6.47 -8.28 -1.76
C VAL A 63 5.24 -9.06 -1.33
N GLY A 64 4.11 -8.37 -1.17
CA GLY A 64 2.86 -8.99 -0.76
C GLY A 64 1.68 -8.29 -1.39
N LEU A 65 0.75 -9.10 -1.91
CA LEU A 65 -0.56 -8.64 -2.36
C LEU A 65 -1.59 -9.65 -1.87
N ARG A 66 -2.47 -9.21 -0.99
CA ARG A 66 -3.55 -10.02 -0.40
C ARG A 66 -4.90 -9.33 -0.58
N GLY A 67 -5.97 -10.09 -0.37
CA GLY A 67 -7.34 -9.65 -0.66
C GLY A 67 -7.76 -9.94 -2.10
N ARG A 68 -9.07 -10.06 -2.33
CA ARG A 68 -9.63 -10.49 -3.63
C ARG A 68 -9.62 -9.41 -4.72
N GLY A 69 -9.45 -8.14 -4.34
CA GLY A 69 -9.25 -7.04 -5.28
C GLY A 69 -8.01 -7.19 -6.17
N SER A 70 -7.10 -8.11 -5.83
CA SER A 70 -5.90 -8.44 -6.61
C SER A 70 -6.11 -9.39 -7.79
N ARG A 71 -7.29 -10.02 -7.94
CA ARG A 71 -7.46 -11.17 -8.87
C ARG A 71 -8.50 -10.99 -9.97
N GLU A 72 -9.43 -10.06 -9.81
CA GLU A 72 -10.58 -9.91 -10.71
C GLU A 72 -10.84 -8.42 -10.97
N LEU A 73 -9.90 -7.74 -11.62
CA LEU A 73 -9.85 -6.28 -11.77
C LEU A 73 -11.13 -5.66 -12.35
N GLU A 74 -11.83 -6.40 -13.23
CA GLU A 74 -13.05 -5.95 -13.93
C GLU A 74 -14.36 -6.21 -13.17
N LYS A 75 -14.36 -7.02 -12.10
CA LYS A 75 -15.60 -7.30 -11.36
C LYS A 75 -16.05 -6.08 -10.57
N PRO A 76 -17.34 -5.68 -10.68
CA PRO A 76 -17.87 -4.59 -9.87
C PRO A 76 -17.89 -4.99 -8.40
N VAL A 77 -17.75 -4.01 -7.50
CA VAL A 77 -17.59 -4.26 -6.06
C VAL A 77 -18.76 -5.05 -5.45
N HIS A 78 -19.98 -4.86 -5.96
CA HIS A 78 -21.19 -5.52 -5.47
C HIS A 78 -21.32 -6.99 -5.93
N ALA A 79 -20.49 -7.43 -6.87
CA ALA A 79 -20.41 -8.82 -7.32
C ALA A 79 -19.28 -9.59 -6.61
N LEU A 80 -18.52 -8.92 -5.73
CA LEU A 80 -17.56 -9.56 -4.85
C LEU A 80 -18.32 -10.22 -3.68
N PRO A 81 -18.00 -11.48 -3.33
CA PRO A 81 -18.51 -12.14 -2.13
C PRO A 81 -18.42 -11.29 -0.85
N LEU A 82 -19.49 -11.33 -0.05
CA LEU A 82 -19.70 -10.47 1.13
C LEU A 82 -18.72 -10.74 2.29
N ASP A 83 -18.02 -11.86 2.24
CA ASP A 83 -17.00 -12.30 3.21
C ASP A 83 -15.58 -11.82 2.85
N GLU A 84 -15.43 -11.00 1.81
CA GLU A 84 -14.14 -10.48 1.38
C GLU A 84 -13.71 -9.24 2.16
N GLY A 85 -12.57 -9.35 2.86
CA GLY A 85 -11.92 -8.22 3.53
C GLY A 85 -11.12 -7.32 2.60
N ASP A 86 -10.38 -6.39 3.19
CA ASP A 86 -9.59 -5.38 2.51
C ASP A 86 -8.49 -5.95 1.60
N VAL A 87 -8.03 -5.12 0.66
CA VAL A 87 -6.85 -5.38 -0.17
C VAL A 87 -5.62 -4.86 0.55
N GLU A 88 -4.67 -5.75 0.80
CA GLU A 88 -3.42 -5.41 1.49
C GLU A 88 -2.27 -5.45 0.49
N VAL A 89 -1.47 -4.38 0.47
CA VAL A 89 -0.31 -4.25 -0.43
C VAL A 89 0.93 -3.98 0.40
N LEU A 90 1.96 -4.79 0.21
CA LEU A 90 3.27 -4.60 0.81
C LEU A 90 4.31 -4.45 -0.30
N VAL A 91 4.96 -3.29 -0.34
CA VAL A 91 6.06 -3.02 -1.27
C VAL A 91 7.34 -2.73 -0.50
N ARG A 92 8.49 -3.17 -1.02
CA ARG A 92 9.82 -2.83 -0.52
C ARG A 92 10.40 -1.74 -1.40
N LEU A 93 10.86 -0.64 -0.81
CA LEU A 93 11.48 0.44 -1.58
C LEU A 93 12.86 0.02 -2.08
N GLU A 94 13.16 0.31 -3.35
CA GLU A 94 14.49 0.08 -3.92
C GLU A 94 15.46 1.22 -3.53
N ASP A 95 14.94 2.45 -3.45
CA ASP A 95 15.67 3.59 -2.91
C ASP A 95 14.84 4.30 -1.82
N PRO A 96 15.17 4.12 -0.53
CA PRO A 96 14.47 4.79 0.58
C PRO A 96 14.76 6.30 0.65
N THR A 97 15.72 6.79 -0.12
CA THR A 97 16.05 8.22 -0.21
C THR A 97 15.32 8.93 -1.35
N ALA A 98 14.59 8.17 -2.19
CA ALA A 98 13.77 8.73 -3.24
C ALA A 98 12.74 9.72 -2.66
N PRO A 99 12.49 10.85 -3.33
CA PRO A 99 11.61 11.90 -2.80
C PRO A 99 10.16 11.42 -2.68
N GLU A 100 9.71 10.57 -3.60
CA GLU A 100 8.33 10.12 -3.69
C GLU A 100 8.24 8.68 -4.21
N VAL A 101 7.21 7.99 -3.71
CA VAL A 101 6.80 6.65 -4.13
C VAL A 101 5.39 6.73 -4.67
N HIS A 102 5.19 6.19 -5.88
CA HIS A 102 3.93 6.25 -6.62
C HIS A 102 3.29 4.87 -6.68
N LEU A 103 2.20 4.68 -5.94
CA LEU A 103 1.40 3.47 -6.01
C LEU A 103 0.11 3.74 -6.80
N PRO A 104 0.02 3.30 -8.07
CA PRO A 104 -1.22 3.43 -8.84
C PRO A 104 -2.31 2.54 -8.24
N ILE A 105 -3.51 3.10 -8.11
CA ILE A 105 -4.70 2.38 -7.66
C ILE A 105 -5.86 2.62 -8.64
N HIS A 106 -6.83 1.73 -8.61
CA HIS A 106 -7.99 1.75 -9.48
C HIS A 106 -9.27 1.68 -8.66
N VAL A 107 -10.30 2.39 -9.10
CA VAL A 107 -11.63 2.35 -8.50
C VAL A 107 -12.50 1.35 -9.26
N ARG A 108 -13.12 0.41 -8.56
CA ARG A 108 -14.10 -0.53 -9.14
C ARG A 108 -15.42 0.17 -9.42
N TYR A 109 -16.18 -0.41 -10.34
CA TYR A 109 -17.58 -0.05 -10.51
C TYR A 109 -18.38 -0.31 -9.23
N ALA A 110 -18.93 0.77 -8.67
CA ALA A 110 -19.86 0.73 -7.56
C ALA A 110 -21.19 0.07 -7.97
N ALA A 111 -22.07 -0.20 -7.00
CA ALA A 111 -23.45 -0.52 -7.31
C ALA A 111 -24.13 0.68 -8.01
N PRO A 112 -25.03 0.45 -8.98
CA PRO A 112 -25.81 1.53 -9.60
C PRO A 112 -26.56 2.33 -8.52
N ALA A 113 -26.43 3.66 -8.57
CA ALA A 113 -27.11 4.53 -7.63
C ALA A 113 -28.64 4.44 -7.82
N LYS A 114 -29.39 4.40 -6.72
CA LYS A 114 -30.87 4.44 -6.74
C LYS A 114 -31.41 5.86 -6.93
N THR A 115 -30.58 6.87 -6.72
CA THR A 115 -30.89 8.31 -6.83
C THR A 115 -29.87 8.99 -7.75
N GLN A 116 -30.20 10.20 -8.24
CA GLN A 116 -29.41 10.93 -9.25
C GLN A 116 -28.12 11.60 -8.73
N ASP A 117 -27.81 11.51 -7.44
CA ASP A 117 -26.60 12.12 -6.88
C ASP A 117 -25.37 11.24 -7.20
N GLY A 118 -24.59 11.70 -8.17
CA GLY A 118 -23.73 10.88 -9.04
C GLY A 118 -22.26 10.73 -8.66
N TYR A 119 -21.88 10.82 -7.37
CA TYR A 119 -20.50 10.55 -6.94
C TYR A 119 -20.45 9.75 -5.64
N LEU A 120 -19.49 8.83 -5.55
CA LEU A 120 -19.18 8.07 -4.34
C LEU A 120 -17.85 8.57 -3.79
N THR A 121 -17.84 8.93 -2.50
CA THR A 121 -16.61 9.23 -1.77
C THR A 121 -16.12 7.96 -1.08
N GLN A 122 -14.86 7.60 -1.33
CA GLN A 122 -14.20 6.47 -0.67
C GLN A 122 -12.99 6.96 0.09
N GLU A 123 -13.01 6.78 1.40
CA GLU A 123 -11.86 7.03 2.27
C GLU A 123 -11.11 5.72 2.52
N PHE A 124 -9.80 5.82 2.78
CA PHE A 124 -8.95 4.70 3.19
C PHE A 124 -7.78 5.21 4.03
N GLU A 125 -7.10 4.30 4.73
CA GLU A 125 -6.03 4.67 5.65
C GLU A 125 -4.76 5.13 4.92
N ALA A 126 -4.06 6.10 5.51
CA ALA A 126 -2.72 6.46 5.05
C ALA A 126 -1.76 5.27 5.16
N PRO A 127 -0.81 5.10 4.22
CA PRO A 127 0.13 3.99 4.28
C PRO A 127 1.02 4.06 5.51
N ARG A 128 1.41 2.87 5.98
CA ARG A 128 2.36 2.71 7.07
C ARG A 128 3.73 2.42 6.50
N ALA A 129 4.74 3.14 6.96
CA ALA A 129 6.14 2.86 6.63
C ALA A 129 6.78 2.05 7.76
N LEU A 130 7.54 1.02 7.40
CA LEU A 130 8.23 0.14 8.35
C LEU A 130 9.65 -0.15 7.88
N VAL A 131 10.57 -0.25 8.84
CA VAL A 131 11.95 -0.69 8.59
C VAL A 131 12.06 -2.12 9.08
N TRP A 132 12.53 -3.01 8.21
CA TRP A 132 12.83 -4.38 8.60
C TRP A 132 14.25 -4.73 8.20
N CYS A 133 15.01 -5.23 9.18
CA CYS A 133 16.38 -5.68 9.02
C CYS A 133 16.43 -7.20 9.03
N GLN A 134 17.09 -7.76 8.03
CA GLN A 134 17.41 -9.19 8.05
C GLN A 134 18.44 -9.40 9.16
N GLY A 135 18.00 -9.97 10.28
CA GLY A 135 18.92 -10.42 11.33
C GLY A 135 19.69 -11.64 10.85
N ASP A 136 20.95 -11.77 11.27
CA ASP A 136 21.70 -13.03 11.12
C ASP A 136 20.87 -14.15 11.76
N ILE A 137 20.27 -15.01 10.94
CA ILE A 137 19.62 -16.24 11.39
C ILE A 137 20.75 -17.23 11.74
N SER A 138 21.56 -16.90 12.74
CA SER A 138 22.48 -17.81 13.40
C SER A 138 21.78 -18.36 14.63
N GLY A 139 20.90 -19.34 14.42
CA GLY A 139 20.60 -20.42 15.36
C GLY A 139 20.14 -20.08 16.80
N LYS A 140 19.68 -18.86 17.11
CA LYS A 140 19.01 -18.58 18.39
C LYS A 140 17.65 -17.97 18.14
N SER A 141 16.64 -18.58 18.77
CA SER A 141 15.22 -18.27 18.63
C SER A 141 14.93 -16.77 18.54
N PRO A 142 13.99 -16.33 17.69
CA PRO A 142 13.70 -14.92 17.52
C PRO A 142 13.17 -14.35 18.84
N SER A 143 13.94 -13.44 19.43
CA SER A 143 13.45 -12.55 20.47
C SER A 143 12.31 -11.72 19.87
N ILE A 144 11.12 -11.89 20.44
CA ILE A 144 9.92 -11.11 20.11
C ILE A 144 10.29 -9.63 20.23
N LEU A 145 10.31 -8.90 19.12
CA LEU A 145 10.42 -7.45 19.10
C LEU A 145 9.05 -6.86 19.40
N SER A 146 8.90 -6.32 20.61
CA SER A 146 7.70 -5.60 21.04
C SER A 146 7.54 -4.32 20.22
N LEU A 147 6.41 -4.15 19.53
CA LEU A 147 5.97 -2.87 18.98
C LEU A 147 5.42 -2.00 20.12
N SER A 148 5.98 -0.82 20.31
CA SER A 148 5.38 0.24 21.12
C SER A 148 4.79 1.29 20.19
N TYR A 149 3.48 1.54 20.32
CA TYR A 149 2.81 2.71 19.76
C TYR A 149 2.57 3.74 20.88
N VAL A 150 2.66 5.03 20.55
CA VAL A 150 2.16 6.14 21.37
C VAL A 150 0.79 6.54 20.85
#